data_AF-A0A9J6D2A7-F1
#
_entry.id   AF-A0A9J6D2A7-F1
#
_cell.length_a   1.000
_cell.length_b   1.000
_cell.length_c   1.000
_cell.angle_alpha   90.00
_cell.angle_beta   90.00
_cell.angle_gamma   90.00
#
_symmetry.space_group_name_H-M   'P 1'
#
loop_
_entity.id
_entity.type
_entity.pdbx_description
1 polymer ?
#
loop_
_entity_poly.entity_id
_entity_poly.type
_entity_poly.pdbx_seq_one_letter_code
_entity_poly.pdbx_strand_id
1 'polypeptide(L)'
;MAIPDDVLLAVWGPFGAACLLCLCVSWVYLWRLSLRREREPFALACGTISVAASLAAAALVPADVSLVSAMKGDDGTFQPWAANESDRKALQSEVQLAYFVLYGLLVLLAFVVLPFAYFFAEEKDDTVDRSACSRAMSALKYTVLFLVVAGVLLTIGAVIPLRQAPPSNSTEWDKIRFLVDELAASRECHCNCIPSVPE
;
A
#
# COMPACT_ATOMS: atom_id res chain seq x y z
N MET A 1 23.33 2.69 24.83
CA MET A 1 23.67 2.77 23.40
C MET A 1 22.79 3.87 22.85
N ALA A 2 23.33 5.09 22.72
CA ALA A 2 22.54 6.28 22.40
C ALA A 2 22.77 6.60 20.94
N ILE A 3 21.82 6.23 20.09
CA ILE A 3 21.72 6.83 18.76
C ILE A 3 21.55 8.34 19.01
N PRO A 4 22.34 9.21 18.37
CA PRO A 4 22.23 10.65 18.59
C PRO A 4 20.80 11.14 18.26
N ASP A 5 20.17 11.89 19.17
CA ASP A 5 18.79 12.36 19.02
C ASP A 5 18.62 13.25 17.78
N ASP A 6 19.68 13.94 17.38
CA ASP A 6 19.79 14.73 16.15
C ASP A 6 19.63 13.88 14.88
N VAL A 7 20.19 12.67 14.87
CA VAL A 7 20.06 11.75 13.73
C VAL A 7 18.63 11.20 13.65
N LEU A 8 18.03 10.86 14.79
CA LEU A 8 16.64 10.41 14.85
C LEU A 8 15.68 11.50 14.36
N LEU A 9 15.87 12.74 14.81
CA LEU A 9 15.09 13.89 14.33
C LEU A 9 15.30 14.17 12.83
N ALA A 10 16.53 14.07 12.34
CA ALA A 10 16.84 14.30 10.93
C ALA A 10 16.18 13.26 10.00
N VAL A 11 16.02 12.02 10.47
CA VAL A 11 15.39 10.95 9.68
C VAL A 11 13.86 10.95 9.84
N TRP A 12 13.37 10.90 11.09
CA TRP A 12 11.94 10.72 11.36
C TRP A 12 11.14 12.02 11.28
N GLY A 13 11.79 13.17 11.49
CA GLY A 13 11.19 14.49 11.35
C GLY A 13 10.57 14.73 9.97
N PRO A 14 11.33 14.61 8.86
CA PRO A 14 10.77 14.79 7.51
C PRO A 14 9.71 13.74 7.17
N PHE A 15 9.85 12.49 7.65
CA PHE A 15 8.82 11.47 7.47
C PHE A 15 7.51 11.83 8.18
N GLY A 16 7.57 12.29 9.42
CA GLY A 16 6.41 12.77 10.16
C GLY A 16 5.76 13.99 9.50
N ALA A 17 6.56 14.94 9.04
CA ALA A 17 6.08 16.09 8.28
C ALA A 17 5.41 15.68 6.96
N ALA A 18 5.99 14.71 6.24
CA ALA A 18 5.39 14.13 5.03
C ALA A 18 4.05 13.46 5.35
N CYS A 19 3.96 12.65 6.41
CA CYS A 19 2.72 12.01 6.83
C CYS A 19 1.62 13.03 7.16
N LEU A 20 1.95 14.11 7.88
CA LEU A 20 1.02 15.20 8.16
C LEU A 20 0.57 15.92 6.90
N LEU A 21 1.49 16.18 5.97
CA LEU A 21 1.16 16.76 4.66
C LEU A 21 0.22 15.83 3.89
N CYS A 22 0.49 14.51 3.87
CA CYS A 22 -0.37 13.52 3.23
C CYS A 22 -1.77 13.50 3.85
N LEU A 23 -1.90 13.59 5.17
CA LEU A 23 -3.17 13.70 5.87
C LEU A 23 -3.92 14.98 5.48
N CYS A 24 -3.25 16.14 5.50
CA CYS A 24 -3.84 17.42 5.12
C CYS A 24 -4.34 17.41 3.67
N VAL A 25 -3.52 16.91 2.74
CA VAL A 25 -3.89 16.81 1.32
C VAL A 25 -5.06 15.85 1.13
N SER A 26 -5.03 14.67 1.76
CA SER A 26 -6.11 13.68 1.69
C SER A 26 -7.41 14.23 2.24
N TRP A 27 -7.35 14.92 3.39
CA TRP A 27 -8.50 15.57 4.02
C TRP A 27 -9.10 16.64 3.09
N VAL A 28 -8.28 17.56 2.58
CA VAL A 28 -8.76 18.63 1.69
C VAL A 28 -9.37 18.05 0.41
N TYR A 29 -8.74 17.03 -0.16
CA TYR A 29 -9.22 16.36 -1.38
C TYR A 29 -10.61 15.74 -1.17
N LEU A 30 -10.78 14.92 -0.14
CA LEU A 30 -12.06 14.25 0.14
C LEU A 30 -13.11 15.20 0.70
N TRP A 31 -12.72 16.22 1.46
CA TRP A 31 -13.62 17.28 1.88
C TRP A 31 -14.21 18.04 0.69
N ARG A 32 -13.37 18.40 -0.30
CA ARG A 32 -13.84 19.04 -1.53
C ARG A 32 -14.76 18.13 -2.34
N LEU A 33 -14.47 16.83 -2.38
CA LEU A 33 -15.34 15.86 -3.05
C LEU A 33 -16.68 15.70 -2.32
N SER A 34 -16.65 15.67 -0.98
CA SER A 34 -17.84 15.60 -0.13
C SER A 34 -18.75 16.81 -0.27
N LEU A 35 -18.24 18.00 -0.59
CA LEU A 35 -19.10 19.15 -0.84
C LEU A 35 -20.00 18.97 -2.08
N ARG A 36 -19.65 18.06 -2.99
CA ARG A 36 -20.43 17.75 -4.20
C ARG A 36 -21.34 16.53 -4.06
N ARG A 37 -21.20 15.73 -3.00
CA ARG A 37 -21.94 14.47 -2.79
C ARG A 37 -22.63 14.49 -1.42
N GLU A 38 -23.62 13.63 -1.22
CA GLU A 38 -24.23 13.49 0.11
C GLU A 38 -23.19 13.08 1.16
N ARG A 39 -23.29 13.70 2.34
CA ARG A 39 -22.26 13.64 3.39
C ARG A 39 -22.43 12.38 4.24
N GLU A 40 -21.70 11.33 3.88
CA GLU A 40 -21.46 10.20 4.79
C GLU A 40 -20.14 10.37 5.56
N PRO A 41 -20.17 10.86 6.83
CA PRO A 41 -18.95 11.17 7.58
C PRO A 41 -18.10 9.93 7.83
N PHE A 42 -18.72 8.75 7.99
CA PHE A 42 -18.03 7.49 8.21
C PHE A 42 -17.23 7.05 6.99
N ALA A 43 -17.85 7.08 5.80
CA ALA A 43 -17.18 6.72 4.55
C ALA A 43 -16.06 7.71 4.19
N LEU A 44 -16.28 9.00 4.45
CA LEU A 44 -15.26 10.03 4.26
C LEU A 44 -14.06 9.86 5.20
N ALA A 45 -14.29 9.55 6.48
CA ALA A 45 -13.22 9.27 7.42
C ALA A 45 -12.40 8.04 6.99
N CYS A 46 -13.07 6.94 6.66
CA CYS A 46 -12.42 5.71 6.19
C CYS A 46 -11.61 5.93 4.91
N GLY A 47 -12.18 6.65 3.93
CA GLY A 47 -11.48 7.02 2.70
C GLY A 47 -10.29 7.92 2.96
N THR A 48 -10.40 8.88 3.88
CA THR A 48 -9.30 9.80 4.21
C THR A 48 -8.13 9.06 4.84
N ILE A 49 -8.40 8.17 5.78
CA ILE A 49 -7.37 7.35 6.42
C ILE A 49 -6.73 6.43 5.38
N SER A 50 -7.51 5.83 4.47
CA SER A 50 -6.99 4.94 3.43
C SER A 50 -6.05 5.65 2.44
N VAL A 51 -6.46 6.81 1.93
CA VAL A 51 -5.63 7.61 1.01
C VAL A 51 -4.40 8.14 1.73
N ALA A 52 -4.54 8.63 2.97
CA ALA A 52 -3.42 9.12 3.75
C ALA A 52 -2.40 8.02 4.07
N ALA A 53 -2.85 6.83 4.46
CA ALA A 53 -1.97 5.67 4.68
C ALA A 53 -1.26 5.25 3.39
N SER A 54 -1.94 5.34 2.25
CA SER A 54 -1.36 4.97 0.95
C SER A 54 -0.24 5.95 0.54
N LEU A 55 -0.47 7.25 0.75
CA LEU A 55 0.53 8.28 0.53
C LEU A 55 1.68 8.19 1.55
N ALA A 56 1.39 7.87 2.81
CA ALA A 56 2.42 7.63 3.83
C ALA A 56 3.32 6.44 3.46
N ALA A 57 2.76 5.36 2.89
CA ALA A 57 3.54 4.22 2.42
C ALA A 57 4.45 4.58 1.25
N ALA A 58 3.97 5.42 0.32
CA ALA A 58 4.82 5.96 -0.74
C ALA A 58 5.93 6.86 -0.18
N ALA A 59 5.65 7.65 0.86
CA ALA A 59 6.62 8.51 1.54
C ALA A 59 7.62 7.74 2.41
N LEU A 60 7.34 6.50 2.79
CA LEU A 60 8.26 5.64 3.55
C LEU A 60 9.47 5.23 2.71
N VAL A 61 9.32 5.08 1.38
CA VAL A 61 10.42 4.73 0.47
C VAL A 61 11.55 5.77 0.48
N PRO A 62 11.30 7.08 0.26
CA PRO A 62 12.36 8.08 0.36
C PRO A 62 12.92 8.24 1.79
N ALA A 63 12.14 7.92 2.83
CA ALA A 63 12.63 7.92 4.21
C ALA A 63 13.62 6.78 4.49
N ASP A 64 13.42 5.59 3.90
CA ASP A 64 14.39 4.49 3.95
C ASP A 64 15.70 4.88 3.24
N VAL A 65 15.59 5.46 2.04
CA VAL A 65 16.76 5.94 1.29
C VAL A 65 17.53 7.02 2.07
N SER A 66 16.83 7.96 2.72
CA SER A 66 17.50 9.00 3.50
C SER A 66 18.16 8.44 4.76
N LEU A 67 17.57 7.43 5.42
CA LEU A 67 18.18 6.76 6.56
C LEU A 67 19.46 6.02 6.15
N VAL A 68 19.41 5.26 5.05
CA VAL A 68 20.60 4.57 4.52
C VAL A 68 21.68 5.57 4.12
N SER A 69 21.28 6.71 3.54
CA SER A 69 22.22 7.79 3.23
C SER A 69 22.81 8.41 4.49
N ALA A 70 22.04 8.62 5.56
CA ALA A 70 22.52 9.21 6.81
C ALA A 70 23.58 8.34 7.50
N MET A 71 23.53 7.01 7.31
CA MET A 71 24.52 6.08 7.83
C MET A 71 25.89 6.19 7.13
N LYS A 72 25.94 6.74 5.92
CA LYS A 72 27.17 6.90 5.13
C LYS A 72 27.61 8.37 5.10
N GLY A 73 28.91 8.61 5.27
CA GLY A 73 29.51 9.91 4.99
C GLY A 73 29.77 10.13 3.50
N ASP A 74 30.25 11.33 3.15
CA ASP A 74 30.60 11.71 1.77
C ASP A 74 31.71 10.82 1.17
N ASP A 75 32.58 10.27 2.02
CA ASP A 75 33.65 9.36 1.64
C ASP A 75 33.16 7.90 1.41
N GLY A 76 31.86 7.65 1.56
CA GLY A 76 31.25 6.32 1.45
C GLY A 76 31.50 5.41 2.67
N THR A 77 32.22 5.90 3.67
CA THR A 77 32.49 5.23 4.94
C THR A 77 31.31 5.39 5.90
N PHE A 78 31.14 4.45 6.85
CA PHE A 78 30.11 4.57 7.87
C PHE A 78 30.45 5.67 8.86
N GLN A 79 29.44 6.44 9.26
CA GLN A 79 29.57 7.42 10.34
C GLN A 79 30.02 6.75 11.65
N PRO A 80 30.70 7.46 12.57
CA PRO A 80 31.23 6.86 13.80
C PRO A 80 30.14 6.30 14.71
N TRP A 81 28.93 6.88 14.67
CA TRP A 81 27.76 6.35 15.37
C TRP A 81 27.16 5.09 14.71
N ALA A 82 27.43 4.86 13.42
CA ALA A 82 26.97 3.72 12.63
C ALA A 82 28.07 2.67 12.38
N ALA A 83 29.24 2.81 13.00
CA ALA A 83 30.38 1.93 12.79
C ALA A 83 30.12 0.51 13.32
N ASN A 84 29.32 0.38 14.38
CA ASN A 84 28.95 -0.90 14.95
C ASN A 84 27.88 -1.60 14.09
N GLU A 85 27.99 -2.92 13.96
CA GLU A 85 26.97 -3.72 13.28
C GLU A 85 25.64 -3.80 14.05
N SER A 86 25.70 -3.79 15.38
CA SER A 86 24.51 -3.85 16.24
C SER A 86 23.61 -2.63 16.08
N ASP A 87 24.19 -1.43 15.98
CA ASP A 87 23.45 -0.17 15.85
C ASP A 87 22.73 -0.08 14.48
N ARG A 88 23.41 -0.52 13.42
CA ARG A 88 22.84 -0.61 12.06
C ARG A 88 21.68 -1.59 12.00
N LYS A 89 21.83 -2.77 12.62
CA LYS A 89 20.77 -3.79 12.67
C LYS A 89 19.54 -3.31 13.45
N ALA A 90 19.73 -2.57 14.53
CA ALA A 90 18.62 -1.99 15.28
C ALA A 90 17.79 -1.04 14.40
N LEU A 91 18.43 -0.10 13.71
CA LEU A 91 17.74 0.83 12.80
C LEU A 91 17.04 0.12 11.63
N GLN A 92 17.69 -0.89 11.04
CA GLN A 92 17.09 -1.67 9.98
C GLN A 92 15.84 -2.43 10.47
N SER A 93 15.88 -2.97 11.70
CA SER A 93 14.72 -3.65 12.28
C SER A 93 13.53 -2.71 12.55
N GLU A 94 13.80 -1.47 12.97
CA GLU A 94 12.75 -0.46 13.19
C GLU A 94 12.06 -0.07 11.88
N VAL A 95 12.82 0.18 10.82
CA VAL A 95 12.25 0.49 9.50
C VAL A 95 11.50 -0.70 8.91
N GLN A 96 12.04 -1.90 9.07
CA GLN A 96 11.35 -3.12 8.64
C GLN A 96 10.02 -3.34 9.38
N LEU A 97 9.98 -3.06 10.69
CA LEU A 97 8.74 -3.09 11.47
C LEU A 97 7.74 -2.04 10.95
N ALA A 98 8.20 -0.81 10.69
CA ALA A 98 7.36 0.25 10.13
C ALA A 98 6.75 -0.17 8.77
N TYR A 99 7.52 -0.82 7.91
CA TYR A 99 7.03 -1.38 6.66
C TYR A 99 5.95 -2.43 6.87
N PHE A 100 6.17 -3.40 7.76
CA PHE A 100 5.17 -4.44 8.03
C PHE A 100 3.88 -3.87 8.60
N VAL A 101 3.97 -2.92 9.53
CA VAL A 101 2.80 -2.27 10.14
C VAL A 101 2.04 -1.46 9.09
N LEU A 102 2.73 -0.65 8.29
CA LEU A 102 2.09 0.24 7.33
C LEU A 102 1.48 -0.51 6.14
N TYR A 103 2.18 -1.50 5.58
CA TYR A 103 1.62 -2.35 4.53
C TYR A 103 0.51 -3.26 5.06
N GLY A 104 0.65 -3.80 6.28
CA GLY A 104 -0.44 -4.55 6.93
C GLY A 104 -1.69 -3.70 7.14
N LEU A 105 -1.50 -2.44 7.56
CA LEU A 105 -2.58 -1.46 7.67
C LEU A 105 -3.21 -1.15 6.31
N LEU A 106 -2.44 -1.03 5.23
CA LEU A 106 -2.97 -0.84 3.88
C LEU A 106 -3.83 -2.00 3.40
N VAL A 107 -3.37 -3.24 3.61
CA VAL A 107 -4.15 -4.44 3.29
C VAL A 107 -5.46 -4.45 4.08
N LEU A 108 -5.42 -4.13 5.38
CA LEU A 108 -6.61 -4.03 6.21
C LEU A 108 -7.57 -2.93 5.73
N LEU A 109 -7.04 -1.75 5.41
CA LEU A 109 -7.85 -0.63 4.89
C LEU A 109 -8.51 -1.00 3.56
N ALA A 110 -7.75 -1.60 2.65
CA ALA A 110 -8.20 -1.93 1.30
C ALA A 110 -9.24 -3.06 1.28
N PHE A 111 -9.03 -4.12 2.05
CA PHE A 111 -9.89 -5.31 2.00
C PHE A 111 -10.99 -5.36 3.04
N VAL A 112 -10.85 -4.63 4.16
CA VAL A 112 -11.84 -4.63 5.24
C VAL A 112 -12.55 -3.29 5.35
N VAL A 113 -11.80 -2.19 5.53
CA VAL A 113 -12.38 -0.89 5.89
C VAL A 113 -13.11 -0.24 4.71
N LEU A 114 -12.52 -0.24 3.51
CA LEU A 114 -13.16 0.35 2.32
C LEU A 114 -14.45 -0.40 1.91
N PRO A 115 -14.46 -1.74 1.78
CA PRO A 115 -15.69 -2.48 1.50
C PRO A 115 -16.73 -2.28 2.61
N PHE A 116 -16.32 -2.25 3.88
CA PHE A 116 -17.23 -2.00 4.99
C PHE A 116 -17.89 -0.62 4.90
N ALA A 117 -17.08 0.42 4.67
CA ALA A 117 -17.56 1.78 4.51
C ALA A 117 -18.52 1.92 3.31
N TYR A 118 -18.23 1.22 2.21
CA TYR A 118 -19.08 1.20 1.02
C TYR A 118 -20.45 0.57 1.33
N PHE A 119 -20.49 -0.67 1.82
CA PHE A 119 -21.75 -1.36 2.13
C PHE A 119 -22.55 -0.66 3.24
N PHE A 120 -21.87 -0.06 4.22
CA PHE A 120 -22.53 0.70 5.27
C PHE A 120 -23.19 2.00 4.78
N ALA A 121 -22.57 2.64 3.78
CA ALA A 121 -23.11 3.84 3.14
C ALA A 121 -24.32 3.48 2.25
N GLU A 122 -24.23 2.43 1.44
CA GLU A 122 -25.31 2.01 0.53
C GLU A 122 -26.61 1.67 1.29
N GLU A 123 -26.53 0.93 2.40
CA GLU A 123 -27.71 0.56 3.21
C GLU A 123 -28.40 1.78 3.86
N LYS A 124 -27.75 2.94 3.90
CA LYS A 124 -28.36 4.19 4.38
C LYS A 124 -29.43 4.70 3.42
N ASP A 125 -29.16 4.61 2.12
CA ASP A 125 -30.02 5.19 1.09
C ASP A 125 -31.29 4.35 0.90
N ASP A 126 -31.23 3.06 1.21
CA ASP A 126 -32.35 2.12 1.03
C ASP A 126 -33.31 2.00 2.22
N THR A 127 -32.93 2.41 3.45
CA THR A 127 -33.77 2.17 4.65
C THR A 127 -33.78 3.34 5.65
N VAL A 128 -34.87 4.13 5.63
CA VAL A 128 -35.09 5.28 6.53
C VAL A 128 -35.21 4.88 8.03
N ASP A 129 -35.52 3.61 8.35
CA ASP A 129 -35.92 3.18 9.70
C ASP A 129 -35.06 2.07 10.38
N ARG A 130 -33.86 1.74 9.87
CA ARG A 130 -33.00 0.73 10.51
C ARG A 130 -32.00 1.34 11.50
N SER A 131 -31.97 0.78 12.72
CA SER A 131 -30.92 1.04 13.72
C SER A 131 -29.52 0.83 13.16
N ALA A 132 -28.58 1.72 13.50
CA ALA A 132 -27.19 1.69 13.05
C ALA A 132 -26.48 0.35 13.32
N CYS A 133 -26.87 -0.36 14.38
CA CYS A 133 -26.33 -1.68 14.71
C CYS A 133 -26.77 -2.76 13.70
N SER A 134 -28.04 -2.73 13.25
CA SER A 134 -28.55 -3.65 12.24
C SER A 134 -27.87 -3.44 10.89
N ARG A 135 -27.65 -2.16 10.53
CA ARG A 135 -26.92 -1.77 9.31
C ARG A 135 -25.46 -2.24 9.34
N ALA A 136 -24.77 -2.05 10.46
CA ALA A 136 -23.41 -2.54 10.63
C ALA A 136 -23.31 -4.07 10.50
N MET A 137 -24.31 -4.80 11.00
CA MET A 137 -24.35 -6.26 10.91
C MET A 137 -24.61 -6.76 9.49
N SER A 138 -25.47 -6.07 8.71
CA SER A 138 -25.66 -6.34 7.28
C SER A 138 -24.39 -6.03 6.48
N ALA A 139 -23.78 -4.86 6.69
CA ALA A 139 -22.54 -4.48 6.03
C ALA A 139 -21.42 -5.49 6.32
N LEU A 140 -21.33 -6.00 7.55
CA LEU A 140 -20.34 -7.00 7.93
C LEU A 140 -20.53 -8.33 7.18
N LYS A 141 -21.77 -8.75 6.89
CA LYS A 141 -22.02 -9.95 6.07
C LYS A 141 -21.46 -9.80 4.66
N TYR A 142 -21.68 -8.64 4.04
CA TYR A 142 -21.20 -8.37 2.69
C TYR A 142 -19.69 -8.18 2.62
N THR A 143 -19.06 -7.61 3.66
CA THR A 143 -17.60 -7.54 3.73
C THR A 143 -16.96 -8.92 3.88
N VAL A 144 -17.55 -9.82 4.67
CA VAL A 144 -17.07 -11.21 4.76
C VAL A 144 -17.18 -11.90 3.41
N LEU A 145 -18.29 -11.71 2.67
CA LEU A 145 -18.42 -12.23 1.30
C LEU A 145 -17.34 -11.66 0.38
N PHE A 146 -17.10 -10.34 0.43
CA PHE A 146 -16.03 -9.69 -0.32
C PHE A 146 -14.65 -10.25 0.01
N LEU A 147 -14.35 -10.51 1.29
CA LEU A 147 -13.09 -11.11 1.72
C LEU A 147 -12.91 -12.53 1.17
N VAL A 148 -13.97 -13.33 1.11
CA VAL A 148 -13.93 -14.67 0.49
C VAL A 148 -13.61 -14.55 -0.99
N VAL A 149 -14.30 -13.68 -1.72
CA VAL A 149 -14.05 -13.45 -3.16
C VAL A 149 -12.62 -12.93 -3.39
N ALA A 150 -12.19 -11.95 -2.62
CA ALA A 150 -10.82 -11.43 -2.66
C ALA A 150 -9.79 -12.52 -2.37
N GLY A 151 -10.02 -13.39 -1.39
CA GLY A 151 -9.15 -14.52 -1.09
C GLY A 151 -9.05 -15.52 -2.24
N VAL A 152 -10.16 -15.82 -2.92
CA VAL A 152 -10.15 -16.65 -4.14
C VAL A 152 -9.35 -15.99 -5.26
N LEU A 153 -9.55 -14.69 -5.51
CA LEU A 153 -8.77 -13.96 -6.52
C LEU A 153 -7.28 -13.91 -6.19
N LEU A 154 -6.92 -13.66 -4.92
CA LEU A 154 -5.53 -13.61 -4.47
C LEU A 154 -4.86 -14.97 -4.53
N THR A 155 -5.57 -16.06 -4.19
CA THR A 155 -5.04 -17.42 -4.31
C THR A 155 -4.87 -17.83 -5.76
N ILE A 156 -5.79 -17.46 -6.65
CA ILE A 156 -5.61 -17.64 -8.10
C ILE A 156 -4.38 -16.84 -8.57
N GLY A 157 -4.25 -15.57 -8.18
CA GLY A 157 -3.08 -14.75 -8.51
C GLY A 157 -1.76 -15.30 -7.97
N ALA A 158 -1.77 -15.96 -6.80
CA ALA A 158 -0.58 -16.58 -6.21
C ALA A 158 -0.23 -17.95 -6.84
N VAL A 159 -1.24 -18.69 -7.31
CA VAL A 159 -1.07 -20.05 -7.84
C VAL A 159 -0.79 -20.04 -9.34
N ILE A 160 -1.18 -18.99 -10.09
CA ILE A 160 -0.80 -18.84 -11.50
C ILE A 160 0.73 -18.73 -11.56
N PRO A 161 1.43 -19.78 -12.03
CA PRO A 161 2.87 -19.72 -12.15
C PRO A 161 3.19 -18.84 -13.36
N LEU A 162 3.75 -17.65 -13.12
CA LEU A 162 4.60 -17.01 -14.12
C LEU A 162 5.69 -18.03 -14.46
N ARG A 163 5.94 -18.32 -15.75
CA ARG A 163 6.88 -19.39 -16.13
C ARG A 163 8.23 -19.18 -15.44
N GLN A 164 8.89 -20.30 -15.14
CA GLN A 164 10.12 -20.36 -14.35
C GLN A 164 11.09 -19.23 -14.70
N ALA A 165 11.43 -18.44 -13.67
CA ALA A 165 12.42 -17.38 -13.79
C ALA A 165 13.77 -17.94 -14.27
N PRO A 166 14.57 -17.15 -15.00
CA PRO A 166 15.90 -17.54 -15.43
C PRO A 166 16.80 -17.94 -14.24
N PRO A 167 17.81 -18.82 -14.46
CA PRO A 167 18.62 -19.41 -13.40
C PRO A 167 19.29 -18.35 -12.50
N SER A 168 19.51 -18.72 -11.23
CA SER A 168 19.94 -17.85 -10.10
C SER A 168 21.24 -17.04 -10.28
N ASN A 169 21.92 -17.16 -11.42
CA ASN A 169 23.09 -16.37 -11.80
C ASN A 169 22.75 -15.19 -12.74
N SER A 170 21.48 -14.93 -13.04
CA SER A 170 21.06 -13.79 -13.84
C SER A 170 20.89 -12.52 -13.00
N THR A 171 21.32 -11.39 -13.54
CA THR A 171 21.11 -10.05 -12.98
C THR A 171 19.61 -9.75 -12.81
N GLU A 172 19.22 -8.97 -11.80
CA GLU A 172 17.81 -8.55 -11.58
C GLU A 172 17.18 -7.90 -12.83
N TRP A 173 18.01 -7.23 -13.65
CA TRP A 173 17.62 -6.68 -14.96
C TRP A 173 17.14 -7.73 -15.97
N ASP A 174 17.71 -8.93 -15.96
CA ASP A 174 17.33 -9.99 -16.89
C ASP A 174 16.01 -10.64 -16.49
N LYS A 175 15.69 -10.66 -15.18
CA LYS A 175 14.38 -11.06 -14.68
C LYS A 175 13.29 -10.06 -15.08
N ILE A 176 13.59 -8.76 -15.00
CA ILE A 176 12.66 -7.71 -15.44
C ILE A 176 12.44 -7.80 -16.96
N ARG A 177 13.49 -7.99 -17.77
CA ARG A 177 13.37 -8.21 -19.22
C ARG A 177 12.51 -9.42 -19.55
N PHE A 178 12.74 -10.53 -18.86
CA PHE A 178 11.95 -11.74 -19.02
C PHE A 178 10.45 -11.52 -18.77
N LEU A 179 10.08 -10.77 -17.71
CA LEU A 179 8.69 -10.44 -17.41
C LEU A 179 8.07 -9.50 -18.47
N VAL A 180 8.84 -8.54 -18.99
CA VAL A 180 8.39 -7.64 -20.06
C VAL A 180 8.16 -8.42 -21.36
N ASP A 181 9.06 -9.35 -21.69
CA ASP A 181 8.95 -10.18 -22.88
C ASP A 181 7.76 -11.17 -22.79
N GLU A 182 7.46 -11.76 -21.62
CA GLU A 182 6.25 -12.56 -21.41
C GLU A 182 4.96 -11.73 -21.55
N LEU A 183 4.94 -10.51 -20.99
CA LEU A 183 3.79 -9.61 -21.11
C LEU A 183 3.58 -9.16 -22.56
N ALA A 184 4.65 -8.94 -23.32
CA ALA A 184 4.57 -8.64 -24.75
C ALA A 184 4.06 -9.84 -25.57
N ALA A 185 4.61 -11.03 -25.34
CA ALA A 185 4.22 -12.25 -26.04
C ALA A 185 2.76 -12.68 -25.74
N SER A 186 2.28 -12.49 -24.51
CA SER A 186 0.89 -12.76 -24.15
C SER A 186 -0.08 -11.79 -24.83
N ARG A 187 0.35 -10.54 -25.06
CA ARG A 187 -0.41 -9.52 -25.80
C ARG A 187 -0.53 -9.87 -27.30
N GLU A 188 0.53 -10.42 -27.89
CA GLU A 188 0.57 -10.83 -29.30
C GLU A 188 -0.25 -12.11 -29.58
N CYS A 189 -0.28 -13.06 -28.65
CA CYS A 189 -1.17 -14.22 -28.75
C CYS A 189 -2.66 -13.86 -28.70
N HIS A 190 -3.04 -12.78 -28.00
CA HIS A 190 -4.43 -12.35 -27.96
C HIS A 190 -4.89 -11.69 -29.28
N CYS A 191 -3.99 -11.06 -30.03
CA CYS A 191 -4.30 -10.45 -31.34
C CYS A 191 -4.45 -11.47 -32.48
N ASN A 192 -3.81 -12.64 -32.40
CA ASN A 192 -3.91 -13.70 -33.42
C ASN A 192 -5.11 -14.66 -33.24
N CYS A 193 -5.93 -14.46 -32.21
CA CYS A 193 -7.13 -15.28 -31.96
C CYS A 193 -8.46 -14.63 -32.43
N ILE A 194 -8.43 -13.50 -33.14
CA ILE A 194 -9.62 -13.06 -33.89
C ILE A 194 -9.60 -13.83 -35.21
N PRO A 195 -10.46 -14.84 -35.43
CA PRO A 195 -10.53 -15.51 -36.71
C PRO A 195 -10.96 -14.48 -37.75
N SER A 196 -10.12 -14.26 -38.74
CA SER A 196 -10.53 -13.65 -40.00
C SER A 196 -11.65 -14.50 -40.58
N VAL A 197 -12.87 -13.98 -40.56
CA VAL A 197 -14.01 -14.54 -41.29
C VAL A 197 -13.60 -14.62 -42.76
N PRO A 198 -13.53 -15.82 -43.36
CA PRO A 198 -13.33 -15.94 -44.79
C PRO A 198 -14.63 -15.53 -45.51
N GLU A 199 -14.45 -14.92 -46.68
CA GLU A 199 -15.40 -14.20 -47.55
C GLU A 199 -16.80 -14.82 -47.73
#